data_AF-A0A931VYZ2-F1
#
_entry.id   AF-A0A931VYZ2-F1
#
_cell.length_a   1.000
_cell.length_b   1.000
_cell.length_c   1.000
_cell.angle_alpha   90.00
_cell.angle_beta   90.00
_cell.angle_gamma   90.00
#
_symmetry.space_group_name_H-M   'P 1'
#
loop_
_entity.id
_entity.type
_entity.pdbx_description
1 polymer ?
#
loop_
_entity_poly.entity_id
_entity_poly.type
_entity_poly.pdbx_seq_one_letter_code
_entity_poly.pdbx_strand_id
1 'polypeptide(L)'
;CYVTPKEHLGLPNKDDVRQGIIAYKIAAHAADVARHRPGARDRDDALSYARFLFDWNKQFALSLDPEMARSMHDETLQDDYYKEAAFCSMCGPKFCSMNTTQVMEKHLGLDQKEREQKFVELLAKVQG
;
A
#
# COMPACT_ATOMS: atom_id res chain seq x y z
N CYS A 1 18.48 -11.79 -10.91
CA CYS A 1 18.10 -13.21 -10.95
C CYS A 1 17.33 -13.49 -9.67
N TYR A 2 16.03 -13.80 -9.74
CA TYR A 2 15.25 -14.04 -8.53
C TYR A 2 15.44 -15.47 -8.03
N VAL A 3 15.11 -15.70 -6.77
CA VAL A 3 15.12 -17.02 -6.13
C VAL A 3 13.68 -17.35 -5.78
N THR A 4 13.22 -18.55 -6.13
CA THR A 4 11.87 -19.02 -5.75
C THR A 4 11.89 -19.68 -4.38
N PRO A 5 10.73 -19.80 -3.70
CA PRO A 5 10.64 -20.62 -2.49
C PRO A 5 11.07 -22.08 -2.67
N LYS A 6 11.06 -22.60 -3.91
CA LYS A 6 11.47 -23.97 -4.25
C LYS A 6 12.92 -24.13 -4.68
N GLU A 7 13.73 -23.08 -4.60
CA GLU A 7 15.15 -23.20 -4.90
C GLU A 7 15.80 -24.32 -4.08
N HIS A 8 16.57 -25.19 -4.73
CA HIS A 8 17.14 -26.42 -4.16
C HIS A 8 16.15 -27.51 -3.69
N LEU A 9 14.85 -27.35 -3.94
CA LEU A 9 13.80 -28.30 -3.55
C LEU A 9 13.05 -28.91 -4.74
N GLY A 10 12.90 -28.19 -5.85
CA GLY A 10 12.25 -28.71 -7.05
C GLY A 10 11.90 -27.63 -8.08
N LEU A 11 11.17 -28.01 -9.12
CA LEU A 11 10.72 -27.06 -10.14
C LEU A 11 9.60 -26.16 -9.60
N PRO A 12 9.68 -24.83 -9.82
CA PRO A 12 8.67 -23.89 -9.36
C PRO A 12 7.37 -24.03 -10.16
N ASN A 13 6.23 -23.90 -9.47
CA ASN A 13 4.93 -23.70 -10.09
C ASN A 13 4.65 -22.20 -10.31
N LYS A 14 3.47 -21.85 -10.81
CA LYS A 14 3.06 -20.47 -11.09
C LYS A 14 3.15 -19.56 -9.85
N ASP A 15 2.76 -20.07 -8.68
CA ASP A 15 2.73 -19.29 -7.44
C ASP A 15 4.13 -19.08 -6.88
N ASP A 16 5.00 -20.09 -6.94
CA ASP A 16 6.42 -19.99 -6.58
C ASP A 16 7.13 -18.91 -7.41
N VAL A 17 6.81 -18.85 -8.71
CA VAL A 17 7.32 -17.81 -9.62
C VAL A 17 6.80 -16.42 -9.22
N ARG A 18 5.48 -16.27 -8.97
CA ARG A 18 4.88 -14.99 -8.54
C ARG A 18 5.55 -14.49 -7.26
N GLN A 19 5.68 -15.33 -6.24
CA GLN A 19 6.30 -14.97 -4.96
C GLN A 19 7.76 -14.54 -5.14
N GLY A 20 8.54 -15.30 -5.92
CA GLY A 20 9.94 -14.97 -6.21
C GLY A 20 10.10 -13.61 -6.92
N ILE A 21 9.24 -13.33 -7.91
CA ILE A 21 9.23 -12.04 -8.63
C ILE A 21 8.87 -10.89 -7.70
N ILE A 22 7.82 -11.03 -6.89
CA ILE A 22 7.39 -9.97 -5.96
C ILE A 22 8.48 -9.70 -4.91
N ALA A 23 9.05 -10.74 -4.31
CA ALA A 23 10.16 -10.60 -3.35
C ALA A 23 11.34 -9.85 -3.96
N TYR A 24 11.70 -10.18 -5.21
CA TYR A 24 12.81 -9.51 -5.89
C TYR A 24 12.50 -8.06 -6.28
N LYS A 25 11.25 -7.76 -6.66
CA LYS A 25 10.78 -6.37 -6.90
C LYS A 25 10.86 -5.53 -5.63
N ILE A 26 10.49 -6.09 -4.48
CA ILE A 26 10.64 -5.42 -3.18
C ILE A 26 12.12 -5.12 -2.91
N ALA A 27 13.00 -6.12 -3.06
CA ALA A 27 14.43 -5.96 -2.82
C ALA A 27 15.07 -4.91 -3.74
N ALA A 28 14.74 -4.95 -5.04
CA ALA A 28 15.23 -3.96 -6.00
C ALA A 28 14.76 -2.55 -5.66
N HIS A 29 13.47 -2.38 -5.36
CA HIS A 29 12.89 -1.10 -4.96
C HIS A 29 13.52 -0.55 -3.67
N ALA A 30 13.71 -1.40 -2.65
CA ALA A 30 14.39 -1.01 -1.42
C ALA A 30 15.82 -0.54 -1.68
N ALA A 31 16.55 -1.19 -2.59
CA ALA A 31 17.88 -0.75 -3.01
C ALA A 31 17.84 0.60 -3.75
N ASP A 32 16.83 0.84 -4.61
CA ASP A 32 16.66 2.13 -5.30
C ASP A 32 16.38 3.28 -4.31
N VAL A 33 15.55 3.04 -3.30
CA VAL A 33 15.28 4.00 -2.21
C VAL A 33 16.55 4.25 -1.38
N ALA A 34 17.26 3.21 -0.97
CA ALA A 34 18.49 3.33 -0.17
C ALA A 34 19.61 4.07 -0.92
N ARG A 35 19.64 3.95 -2.26
CA ARG A 35 20.58 4.68 -3.13
C ARG A 35 20.13 6.08 -3.48
N HIS A 36 19.01 6.55 -2.92
CA HIS A 36 18.41 7.86 -3.21
C HIS A 36 18.20 8.10 -4.71
N ARG A 37 17.78 7.07 -5.46
CA ARG A 37 17.48 7.27 -6.89
C ARG A 37 16.30 8.26 -7.02
N PRO A 38 16.40 9.26 -7.91
CA PRO A 38 15.31 10.23 -8.11
C PRO A 38 13.98 9.53 -8.41
N GLY A 39 12.91 9.94 -7.72
CA GLY A 39 11.56 9.37 -7.89
C GLY A 39 11.33 8.01 -7.25
N ALA A 40 12.36 7.35 -6.69
CA ALA A 40 12.22 6.01 -6.12
C ALA A 40 11.23 5.94 -4.95
N ARG A 41 10.97 7.07 -4.26
CA ARG A 41 10.01 7.15 -3.16
C ARG A 41 8.62 7.59 -3.56
N ASP A 42 8.42 8.07 -4.80
CA ASP A 42 7.16 8.71 -5.20
C ASP A 42 5.97 7.73 -5.06
N ARG A 43 6.16 6.45 -5.44
CA ARG A 43 5.14 5.40 -5.26
C ARG A 43 4.89 5.10 -3.77
N ASP A 44 5.93 5.04 -2.95
CA ASP A 44 5.84 4.75 -1.50
C ASP A 44 5.07 5.85 -0.78
N ASP A 45 5.39 7.10 -1.09
CA ASP A 45 4.74 8.27 -0.52
C ASP A 45 3.29 8.32 -1.02
N ALA A 46 3.01 8.07 -2.31
CA ALA A 46 1.65 7.98 -2.86
C ALA A 46 0.81 6.89 -2.16
N LEU A 47 1.37 5.68 -2.01
CA LEU A 47 0.71 4.56 -1.33
C LEU A 47 0.45 4.89 0.14
N SER A 48 1.40 5.57 0.80
CA SER A 48 1.27 5.98 2.19
C SER A 48 0.19 7.05 2.38
N TYR A 49 0.06 7.99 1.45
CA TYR A 49 -1.05 8.94 1.43
C TYR A 49 -2.39 8.26 1.22
N ALA A 50 -2.50 7.36 0.23
CA ALA A 50 -3.72 6.57 0.01
C ALA A 50 -4.13 5.81 1.29
N ARG A 51 -3.16 5.21 1.98
CA ARG A 51 -3.38 4.52 3.26
C ARG A 51 -3.87 5.45 4.35
N PHE A 52 -3.23 6.61 4.54
CA PHE A 52 -3.63 7.54 5.60
C PHE A 52 -5.00 8.17 5.33
N LEU A 53 -5.33 8.44 4.06
CA LEU A 53 -6.61 8.99 3.61
C LEU A 53 -7.70 7.92 3.47
N PHE A 54 -7.41 6.66 3.80
CA PHE A 54 -8.32 5.52 3.68
C PHE A 54 -8.87 5.28 2.26
N ASP A 55 -8.12 5.68 1.23
CA ASP A 55 -8.40 5.29 -0.16
C ASP A 55 -7.86 3.87 -0.39
N TRP A 56 -8.62 2.88 0.08
CA TRP A 56 -8.27 1.46 -0.01
C TRP A 56 -8.02 1.02 -1.45
N ASN A 57 -8.86 1.47 -2.38
CA ASN A 57 -8.75 1.09 -3.78
C ASN A 57 -7.45 1.61 -4.41
N LYS A 58 -7.05 2.86 -4.13
CA LYS A 58 -5.75 3.37 -4.56
C LYS A 58 -4.60 2.70 -3.83
N GLN A 59 -4.71 2.41 -2.53
CA GLN A 59 -3.69 1.68 -1.81
C GLN A 59 -3.42 0.30 -2.44
N PHE A 60 -4.46 -0.44 -2.81
CA PHE A 60 -4.30 -1.72 -3.52
C PHE A 60 -3.67 -1.51 -4.90
N ALA A 61 -4.19 -0.57 -5.69
CA ALA A 61 -3.71 -0.32 -7.05
C ALA A 61 -2.22 0.10 -7.10
N LEU A 62 -1.74 0.82 -6.08
CA LEU A 62 -0.33 1.25 -5.98
C LEU A 62 0.60 0.17 -5.42
N SER A 63 0.08 -0.93 -4.87
CA SER A 63 0.90 -2.02 -4.36
C SER A 63 1.58 -2.81 -5.48
N LEU A 64 2.62 -3.58 -5.13
CA LEU A 64 3.32 -4.44 -6.08
C LEU A 64 2.48 -5.64 -6.53
N ASP A 65 1.47 -6.01 -5.74
CA ASP A 65 0.53 -7.10 -6.01
C ASP A 65 -0.89 -6.69 -5.57
N PRO A 66 -1.63 -5.94 -6.42
CA PRO A 66 -2.94 -5.40 -6.08
C PRO A 66 -4.00 -6.44 -5.75
N GLU A 67 -3.97 -7.58 -6.44
CA GLU A 67 -4.91 -8.68 -6.22
C GLU A 67 -4.71 -9.28 -4.82
N MET A 68 -3.46 -9.57 -4.46
CA MET A 68 -3.12 -10.13 -3.15
C MET A 68 -3.44 -9.14 -2.02
N ALA A 69 -3.11 -7.86 -2.21
CA ALA A 69 -3.39 -6.84 -1.20
C ALA A 69 -4.89 -6.70 -0.93
N ARG A 70 -5.71 -6.74 -1.99
CA ARG A 70 -7.18 -6.73 -1.87
C ARG A 70 -7.69 -8.01 -1.22
N SER A 71 -7.24 -9.18 -1.65
CA SER A 71 -7.72 -10.45 -1.10
C SER A 71 -7.46 -10.55 0.40
N MET A 72 -6.27 -10.15 0.86
CA MET A 72 -5.92 -10.16 2.30
C MET A 72 -6.82 -9.25 3.14
N HIS A 73 -7.21 -8.08 2.62
CA HIS A 73 -8.17 -7.21 3.30
C HIS A 73 -9.56 -7.87 3.35
N ASP A 74 -9.98 -8.42 2.20
CA ASP A 74 -11.32 -8.93 1.98
C ASP A 74 -11.58 -10.28 2.68
N GLU A 75 -10.54 -10.99 3.13
CA GLU A 75 -10.64 -12.17 4.00
C GLU A 75 -11.49 -11.91 5.26
N THR A 76 -11.51 -10.65 5.74
CA THR A 76 -12.28 -10.26 6.94
C THR A 76 -13.30 -9.16 6.69
N LEU A 77 -13.12 -8.35 5.64
CA LEU A 77 -13.91 -7.16 5.33
C LEU A 77 -14.29 -7.15 3.84
N GLN A 78 -15.05 -8.17 3.44
CA GLN A 78 -15.33 -8.48 2.03
C GLN A 78 -16.17 -7.39 1.32
N ASP A 79 -17.19 -6.85 1.99
CA ASP A 79 -18.12 -5.90 1.37
C ASP A 79 -17.43 -4.63 0.86
N ASP A 80 -17.89 -4.12 -0.28
CA ASP A 80 -17.34 -2.90 -0.91
C ASP A 80 -17.44 -1.68 0.01
N TYR A 81 -18.42 -1.66 0.92
CA TYR A 81 -18.55 -0.65 1.97
C TYR A 81 -17.25 -0.48 2.78
N TYR A 82 -16.52 -1.56 3.06
CA TYR A 82 -15.29 -1.48 3.83
C TYR A 82 -14.14 -0.83 3.08
N LYS A 83 -14.27 -0.59 1.76
CA LYS A 83 -13.27 0.18 0.99
C LYS A 83 -13.40 1.69 1.17
N GLU A 84 -14.43 2.13 1.88
CA GLU A 84 -14.63 3.51 2.34
C GLU A 84 -14.43 3.64 3.86
N ALA A 85 -14.15 2.51 4.55
CA ALA A 85 -14.03 2.50 6.00
C ALA A 85 -12.69 3.10 6.47
N ALA A 86 -12.76 3.98 7.46
CA ALA A 86 -11.60 4.56 8.14
C ALA A 86 -10.93 3.59 9.15
N PHE A 87 -10.92 2.28 8.86
CA PHE A 87 -10.29 1.26 9.70
C PHE A 87 -10.12 -0.05 8.92
N CYS A 88 -9.35 -0.99 9.48
CA CYS A 88 -9.30 -2.38 9.05
C CYS A 88 -9.60 -3.32 10.23
N SER A 89 -9.66 -4.63 9.96
CA SER A 89 -9.94 -5.67 10.98
C SER A 89 -8.90 -5.76 12.08
N MET A 90 -7.67 -5.28 11.86
CA MET A 90 -6.58 -5.34 12.85
C MET A 90 -6.90 -4.54 14.12
N CYS A 91 -7.43 -3.32 13.98
CA CYS A 91 -7.72 -2.44 15.11
C CYS A 91 -9.23 -2.15 15.27
N GLY A 92 -10.01 -2.37 14.22
CA GLY A 92 -11.42 -2.02 14.19
C GLY A 92 -11.69 -0.52 14.23
N PRO A 93 -12.97 -0.12 14.24
CA PRO A 93 -13.39 1.27 14.08
C PRO A 93 -12.96 2.19 15.24
N LYS A 94 -12.79 1.65 16.45
CA LYS A 94 -12.54 2.43 17.67
C LYS A 94 -11.06 2.67 17.97
N PHE A 95 -10.15 1.82 17.46
CA PHE A 95 -8.74 1.84 17.87
C PHE A 95 -7.77 2.05 16.70
N CYS A 96 -8.25 2.36 15.50
CA CYS A 96 -7.38 2.69 14.37
C CYS A 96 -6.62 3.99 14.65
N SER A 97 -5.29 3.93 14.68
CA SER A 97 -4.40 5.07 14.99
C SER A 97 -4.51 6.21 13.97
N MET A 98 -4.61 5.89 12.67
CA MET A 98 -4.74 6.90 11.61
C MET A 98 -6.07 7.64 11.69
N ASN A 99 -7.17 6.91 11.97
CA ASN A 99 -8.48 7.53 12.17
C ASN A 99 -8.48 8.42 13.42
N THR A 100 -7.95 7.93 14.53
CA THR A 100 -7.78 8.74 15.75
C THR A 100 -6.99 10.02 15.47
N THR A 101 -5.94 9.94 14.65
CA THR A 101 -5.16 11.11 14.24
C THR A 101 -6.00 12.11 13.45
N GLN A 102 -6.72 11.66 12.41
CA GLN A 102 -7.59 12.55 11.62
C GLN A 102 -8.70 13.19 12.47
N VAL A 103 -9.29 12.42 13.38
CA VAL A 103 -10.32 12.91 14.31
C VAL A 103 -9.72 13.98 15.22
N MET A 104 -8.54 13.75 15.82
CA MET A 104 -7.87 14.72 16.68
C MET A 104 -7.51 16.00 15.91
N GLU A 105 -6.96 15.88 14.71
CA GLU A 105 -6.64 17.01 13.84
C GLU A 105 -7.89 17.85 13.53
N LYS A 106 -9.01 17.21 13.22
CA LYS A 106 -10.29 17.89 13.02
C LYS A 106 -10.76 18.66 14.27
N HIS A 107 -10.57 18.11 15.47
CA HIS A 107 -10.88 18.81 16.73
C HIS A 107 -9.97 20.01 16.98
N LEU A 108 -8.74 19.98 16.45
CA LEU A 108 -7.78 21.08 16.49
C LEU A 108 -7.98 22.09 15.34
N GLY A 109 -8.98 21.90 14.48
CA GLY A 109 -9.26 22.78 13.35
C GLY A 109 -8.33 22.59 12.15
N LEU A 110 -7.60 21.47 12.09
CA LEU A 110 -6.75 21.10 10.96
C LEU A 110 -7.56 20.28 9.95
N ASP A 111 -7.37 20.55 8.65
CA ASP A 111 -7.97 19.78 7.56
C ASP A 111 -6.95 18.90 6.84
N GLN A 112 -7.42 18.05 5.91
CA GLN A 112 -6.57 17.10 5.18
C GLN A 112 -6.16 17.60 3.79
N LYS A 113 -6.48 18.85 3.42
CA LYS A 113 -6.34 19.34 2.04
C LYS A 113 -4.91 19.30 1.54
N GLU A 114 -3.94 19.62 2.39
CA GLU A 114 -2.53 19.56 2.01
C GLU A 114 -2.11 18.13 1.65
N ARG A 115 -2.60 17.13 2.39
CA ARG A 115 -2.32 15.72 2.12
C ARG A 115 -3.03 15.24 0.85
N GLU A 116 -4.27 15.64 0.66
CA GLU A 116 -5.04 15.36 -0.56
C GLU A 116 -4.33 15.95 -1.80
N GLN A 117 -3.88 17.20 -1.72
CA GLN A 117 -3.13 17.84 -2.80
C GLN A 117 -1.82 17.10 -3.11
N LYS A 118 -1.01 16.82 -2.08
CA LYS A 118 0.24 16.06 -2.25
C LYS A 118 -0.01 14.68 -2.84
N PHE A 119 -1.10 14.02 -2.44
CA PHE A 119 -1.49 12.73 -2.98
C PHE A 119 -1.80 12.81 -4.48
N VAL A 120 -2.58 13.81 -4.91
CA VAL A 120 -2.89 14.04 -6.34
C VAL A 120 -1.62 14.31 -7.16
N GLU A 121 -0.73 15.16 -6.64
CA GLU A 121 0.55 15.47 -7.30
C GLU A 121 1.44 14.23 -7.46
N LEU A 122 1.50 13.37 -6.44
CA LEU A 122 2.26 12.12 -6.50
C LEU A 122 1.62 11.10 -7.45
N LEU A 123 0.29 10.98 -7.48
CA LEU A 123 -0.39 10.11 -8.43
C LEU A 123 -0.07 10.50 -9.88
N ALA A 124 -0.04 11.80 -10.19
CA ALA A 124 0.33 12.28 -11.52
C ALA A 124 1.76 11.88 -11.92
N LYS A 125 2.69 11.81 -10.97
CA LYS A 125 4.08 11.38 -11.21
C LYS A 125 4.25 9.87 -11.38
N VAL A 126 3.43 9.08 -10.67
CA VAL A 126 3.54 7.62 -10.67
C VAL A 126 2.78 6.98 -11.84
N GLN A 127 1.78 7.68 -12.40
CA GLN A 127 0.93 7.20 -13.50
C GLN A 127 1.31 7.75 -14.89
N GLY A 128 2.15 8.79 -14.95
CA GLY A 128 2.73 9.33 -16.19
C GLY A 128 4.03 8.63 -16.57
#